data_AF-A0A3E0KAA2-F1
#
_entry.id   AF-A0A3E0KAA2-F1
#
_cell.length_a   1.000
_cell.length_b   1.000
_cell.length_c   1.000
_cell.angle_alpha   90.00
_cell.angle_beta   90.00
_cell.angle_gamma   90.00
#
_symmetry.space_group_name_H-M   'P 1'
#
loop_
_entity.id
_entity.type
_entity.pdbx_description
1 polymer ?
#
loop_
_entity_poly.entity_id
_entity_poly.type
_entity_poly.pdbx_seq_one_letter_code
_entity_poly.pdbx_strand_id
1 'polypeptide(L)' 'MQYRRLGNSGLQVSVIGIGTNQFGGKVDAVGVERIIHRALDLGVNFI' A
#
# COMPACT_ATOMS: atom_id res chain seq x y z
N MET A 1 -10.74 -1.24 -7.06
CA MET A 1 -9.48 -2.00 -6.93
C MET A 1 -9.66 -3.41 -7.49
N GLN A 2 -8.61 -4.03 -8.03
CA GLN A 2 -8.56 -5.47 -8.36
C GLN A 2 -7.68 -6.21 -7.34
N TYR A 3 -8.02 -7.46 -7.02
CA TYR A 3 -7.30 -8.28 -6.04
C TYR A 3 -6.88 -9.63 -6.61
N ARG A 4 -5.80 -10.20 -6.08
CA ARG A 4 -5.31 -11.56 -6.39
C ARG A 4 -4.89 -12.27 -5.11
N ARG A 5 -4.92 -13.61 -5.13
CA ARG A 5 -4.45 -14.43 -4.01
C ARG A 5 -2.92 -14.39 -3.93
N LEU A 6 -2.37 -14.11 -2.75
CA LEU A 6 -0.92 -14.13 -2.51
C LEU A 6 -0.45 -15.58 -2.34
N GLY A 7 -0.02 -16.20 -3.43
CA GLY A 7 0.45 -17.58 -3.43
C GLY A 7 -0.56 -18.53 -2.77
N ASN A 8 -0.10 -19.34 -1.82
CA ASN A 8 -0.95 -20.27 -1.08
C ASN A 8 -1.45 -19.75 0.28
N SER A 9 -1.20 -18.48 0.62
CA SER A 9 -1.49 -17.91 1.95
C SER A 9 -2.98 -17.73 2.28
N GLY A 10 -3.85 -17.72 1.25
CA GLY A 10 -5.27 -17.38 1.42
C GLY A 10 -5.55 -15.87 1.48
N LEU A 11 -4.52 -15.02 1.54
CA LEU A 11 -4.66 -13.56 1.52
C LEU A 11 -5.05 -13.07 0.12
N GLN A 12 -6.00 -12.14 0.05
CA GLN A 12 -6.31 -11.38 -1.17
C GLN A 12 -5.64 -10.00 -1.10
N VAL A 13 -4.72 -9.75 -2.03
CA VAL A 13 -3.93 -8.52 -2.08
C VAL A 13 -4.23 -7.73 -3.35
N SER A 14 -4.16 -6.40 -3.27
CA SER A 14 -4.33 -5.51 -4.42
C SER A 14 -3.25 -5.79 -5.46
N VAL A 15 -3.61 -5.79 -6.75
CA VAL A 15 -2.63 -6.08 -7.83
C VAL A 15 -1.55 -5.01 -7.94
N ILE A 16 -1.86 -3.81 -7.47
CA ILE A 16 -0.91 -2.70 -7.29
C ILE A 16 -0.62 -2.60 -5.80
N GLY A 17 0.66 -2.48 -5.44
CA GLY A 17 1.11 -2.21 -4.08
C GLY A 17 1.90 -0.91 -3.97
N ILE A 18 2.15 -0.45 -2.75
CA ILE A 18 2.94 0.76 -2.48
C ILE A 18 4.29 0.40 -1.88
N GLY A 19 5.37 0.72 -2.57
CA GLY A 19 6.71 0.68 -1.99
C GLY A 19 6.95 1.87 -1.06
N THR A 20 7.63 1.61 0.06
CA THR A 20 7.83 2.58 1.15
C THR A 20 9.28 3.05 1.30
N ASN A 21 10.16 2.79 0.31
CA ASN A 21 11.59 3.06 0.41
C ASN A 21 11.99 4.53 0.61
N GLN A 22 11.11 5.49 0.31
CA GLN A 22 11.35 6.92 0.53
C GLN A 22 10.76 7.44 1.86
N PHE A 23 9.97 6.63 2.55
CA PHE A 23 9.26 7.03 3.78
C PHE A 23 10.26 7.18 4.93
N GLY A 24 10.16 8.28 5.67
CA GLY A 24 11.14 8.64 6.71
C GLY A 24 12.44 9.24 6.17
N GLY A 25 12.64 9.26 4.85
CA GLY A 25 13.74 9.93 4.18
C GLY A 25 13.25 11.17 3.43
N LYS A 26 12.92 11.00 2.14
CA LYS A 26 12.41 12.10 1.31
C LYS A 26 10.96 12.47 1.63
N VAL A 27 10.20 11.55 2.23
CA VAL A 27 8.82 11.78 2.65
C VAL A 27 8.77 11.78 4.18
N ASP A 28 8.34 12.90 4.75
CA ASP A 28 8.18 13.08 6.18
C ASP A 28 6.94 12.33 6.72
N ALA A 29 6.76 12.29 8.04
CA ALA A 29 5.68 11.52 8.66
C ALA A 29 4.28 11.94 8.17
N VAL A 30 4.04 13.26 8.02
CA VAL A 30 2.76 13.79 7.54
C VAL A 30 2.52 13.42 6.07
N GLY A 31 3.57 13.47 5.24
CA GLY A 31 3.50 13.02 3.86
C GLY A 31 3.22 11.52 3.75
N VAL A 32 3.87 10.71 4.58
CA VAL A 32 3.65 9.25 4.65
C VAL A 32 2.20 8.95 5.02
N GLU A 33 1.69 9.59 6.07
CA GLU A 33 0.30 9.45 6.52
C GLU A 33 -0.67 9.73 5.37
N ARG A 34 -0.50 10.86 4.67
CA ARG A 34 -1.33 11.21 3.52
C ARG A 34 -1.27 10.19 2.38
N ILE A 35 -0.09 9.65 2.07
CA ILE A 35 0.08 8.65 1.02
C ILE A 35 -0.64 7.35 1.40
N ILE A 36 -0.44 6.88 2.64
CA ILE A 36 -1.05 5.64 3.14
C ILE A 36 -2.58 5.77 3.17
N HIS A 37 -3.12 6.86 3.72
CA HIS A 37 -4.58 7.06 3.73
C HIS A 37 -5.14 7.09 2.32
N ARG A 38 -4.49 7.79 1.39
CA ARG A 38 -4.96 7.82 0.01
C ARG A 38 -4.91 6.44 -0.66
N ALA A 39 -3.92 5.63 -0.35
CA ALA A 39 -3.81 4.27 -0.84
C ALA A 39 -4.97 3.39 -0.35
N LEU A 40 -5.26 3.48 0.94
CA LEU A 40 -6.36 2.77 1.59
C LEU A 40 -7.72 3.20 1.01
N ASP A 41 -7.94 4.50 0.80
CA ASP A 41 -9.15 5.01 0.14
C ASP A 41 -9.34 4.46 -1.27
N LEU A 42 -8.25 4.16 -1.99
CA LEU A 42 -8.27 3.55 -3.31
C LEU A 42 -8.40 2.02 -3.28
N GLY A 43 -8.40 1.43 -2.08
CA GLY A 43 -8.50 -0.01 -1.83
C GLY A 43 -7.17 -0.76 -1.90
N VAL A 44 -6.02 -0.08 -1.94
CA VAL A 44 -4.71 -0.74 -1.87
C VAL A 44 -4.54 -1.36 -0.49
N ASN A 45 -4.25 -2.66 -0.43
CA ASN A 45 -3.99 -3.37 0.83
C ASN A 45 -2.65 -4.11 0.82
N PHE A 46 -1.83 -3.91 -0.21
CA PHE A 46 -0.46 -4.40 -0.29
C PHE A 46 0.51 -3.23 -0.22
N ILE A 47 1.28 -3.16 0.86
CA ILE A 47 2.21 -2.08 1.21
C ILE A 47 3.54 -2.72 1.61
#